data_AF-A0A957Z259-F1
#
_entry.id   AF-A0A957Z259-F1
#
_cell.length_a   1.000
_cell.length_b   1.000
_cell.length_c   1.000
_cell.angle_alpha   90.00
_cell.angle_beta   90.00
_cell.angle_gamma   90.00
#
_symmetry.space_group_name_H-M   'P 1'
#
loop_
_entity.id
_entity.type
_entity.pdbx_description
1 polymer ?
#
loop_
_entity_poly.entity_id
_entity_poly.type
_entity_poly.pdbx_seq_one_letter_code
_entity_poly.pdbx_strand_id
1 'polypeptide(L)'
;MKPTPAVFDPQDLLRPEIAEMEEYTPILPFEVLSKLLDLPVAQIVKLDANENPYGPVPAVVEALAEYPYYHIYPDPQQSDLRAALSDYTGVPAANILPSHGA
;
A
#
# COMPACT_ATOMS: atom_id res chain seq x y z
N MET A 1 20.97 -48.19 8.74
CA MET A 1 20.03 -47.23 8.13
C MET A 1 20.52 -45.83 8.45
N LYS A 2 20.85 -44.99 7.45
CA LYS A 2 21.13 -43.57 7.71
C LYS A 2 19.79 -42.85 7.94
N PRO A 3 19.66 -41.98 8.95
CA PRO A 3 18.44 -41.21 9.15
C PRO A 3 18.21 -40.30 7.94
N THR A 4 16.99 -40.34 7.40
CA THR A 4 16.52 -39.40 6.38
C THR A 4 16.63 -37.99 6.95
N PRO A 5 17.25 -37.02 6.26
CA PRO A 5 17.31 -35.66 6.76
C PRO A 5 15.89 -35.12 6.94
N ALA A 6 15.65 -34.45 8.06
CA ALA A 6 14.37 -33.80 8.32
C ALA A 6 14.04 -32.87 7.14
N VAL A 7 12.85 -33.01 6.59
CA VAL A 7 12.35 -32.13 5.53
C VAL A 7 12.11 -30.77 6.17
N PHE A 8 12.67 -29.73 5.58
CA PHE A 8 12.44 -28.35 6.02
C PHE A 8 10.99 -27.96 5.76
N ASP A 9 10.26 -27.60 6.82
CA ASP A 9 8.96 -26.93 6.73
C ASP A 9 9.10 -25.47 7.22
N PRO A 10 8.87 -24.46 6.36
CA PRO A 10 8.88 -23.06 6.77
C PRO A 10 7.91 -22.74 7.91
N GLN A 11 6.84 -23.52 8.10
CA GLN A 11 5.88 -23.29 9.18
C GLN A 11 6.50 -23.49 10.57
N ASP A 12 7.54 -24.32 10.69
CA ASP A 12 8.26 -24.54 11.95
C ASP A 12 9.03 -23.28 12.41
N LEU A 13 9.22 -22.30 11.52
CA LEU A 13 9.86 -21.02 11.84
C LEU A 13 8.87 -19.95 12.29
N LEU A 14 7.57 -20.20 12.16
CA LEU A 14 6.54 -19.23 12.49
C LEU A 14 6.31 -19.19 14.00
N ARG A 15 6.14 -17.97 14.51
CA ARG A 15 5.61 -17.78 15.86
C ARG A 15 4.17 -18.32 15.91
N PRO A 16 3.76 -19.04 16.97
CA PRO A 16 2.41 -19.60 17.08
C PRO A 16 1.32 -18.55 16.88
N GLU A 17 1.53 -17.33 17.39
CA GLU A 17 0.55 -16.25 17.27
C GLU A 17 0.35 -15.79 15.83
N ILE A 18 1.37 -15.88 14.97
CA ILE A 18 1.27 -15.54 13.54
C ILE A 18 0.66 -16.71 12.77
N ALA A 19 1.00 -17.95 13.14
CA ALA A 19 0.46 -19.14 12.51
C ALA A 19 -1.06 -19.27 12.70
N GLU A 20 -1.59 -18.76 13.80
CA GLU A 20 -3.02 -18.74 14.12
C GLU A 20 -3.76 -17.48 13.61
N MET A 21 -3.05 -16.48 13.06
CA MET A 21 -3.68 -15.27 12.54
C MET A 21 -4.49 -15.59 11.28
N GLU A 22 -5.71 -15.07 11.22
CA GLU A 22 -6.51 -15.09 10.01
C GLU A 22 -5.87 -14.22 8.92
N GLU A 23 -5.97 -14.69 7.67
CA GLU A 23 -5.46 -13.96 6.53
C GLU A 23 -6.27 -12.68 6.28
N TYR A 24 -5.57 -11.59 6.01
CA TYR A 24 -6.21 -10.37 5.54
C TYR A 24 -6.80 -10.59 4.14
N THR A 25 -8.09 -10.31 3.97
CA THR A 25 -8.76 -10.39 2.67
C THR A 25 -8.72 -9.03 1.96
N PRO A 26 -7.87 -8.84 0.93
CA PRO A 26 -7.82 -7.58 0.19
C PRO A 26 -8.99 -7.46 -0.80
N ILE A 27 -9.28 -6.23 -1.20
CA ILE A 27 -10.14 -5.95 -2.36
C ILE A 27 -9.46 -6.41 -3.65
N LEU A 28 -10.25 -6.90 -4.60
CA LEU A 28 -9.73 -7.46 -5.85
C LEU A 28 -9.43 -6.35 -6.88
N PRO A 29 -8.27 -6.41 -7.56
CA PRO A 29 -7.97 -5.52 -8.68
C PRO A 29 -8.95 -5.70 -9.85
N PHE A 30 -9.08 -4.66 -10.68
CA PHE A 30 -9.94 -4.68 -11.87
C PHE A 30 -9.64 -5.85 -12.81
N GLU A 31 -8.36 -6.19 -13.00
CA GLU A 31 -7.91 -7.26 -13.89
C GLU A 31 -8.33 -8.64 -13.38
N VAL A 32 -8.36 -8.81 -12.05
CA VAL A 32 -8.80 -10.05 -11.41
C VAL A 32 -10.32 -10.16 -11.52
N LEU A 33 -11.05 -9.09 -11.19
CA LEU A 33 -12.51 -9.04 -11.30
C LEU A 33 -12.98 -9.25 -12.74
N SER A 34 -12.30 -8.64 -13.72
CA SER A 34 -12.61 -8.79 -15.15
C SER A 34 -12.54 -10.25 -15.60
N LYS A 35 -11.51 -10.99 -15.17
CA LYS A 35 -11.38 -12.42 -15.47
C LYS A 35 -12.42 -13.28 -14.75
N LEU A 36 -12.71 -12.98 -13.49
CA LEU A 36 -13.68 -13.74 -12.68
C LEU A 36 -15.12 -13.57 -13.18
N LEU A 37 -15.46 -12.36 -13.64
CA LEU A 37 -16.82 -12.01 -14.07
C LEU A 37 -17.03 -12.19 -15.59
N ASP A 38 -15.97 -12.48 -16.36
CA ASP A 38 -15.98 -12.49 -17.82
C ASP A 38 -16.53 -11.18 -18.42
N LEU A 39 -16.13 -10.05 -17.83
CA LEU A 39 -16.55 -8.71 -18.23
C LEU A 39 -15.35 -7.83 -18.56
N PRO A 40 -15.41 -6.98 -19.60
CA PRO A 40 -14.41 -5.96 -19.82
C PRO A 40 -14.30 -5.01 -18.62
N VAL A 41 -13.09 -4.58 -18.26
CA VAL A 41 -12.85 -3.62 -17.16
C VAL A 41 -13.74 -2.37 -17.28
N ALA A 42 -13.97 -1.88 -18.49
CA ALA A 42 -14.82 -0.71 -18.74
C ALA A 42 -16.30 -0.89 -18.33
N GLN A 43 -16.76 -2.12 -18.09
CA GLN A 43 -18.11 -2.41 -17.60
C GLN A 43 -18.16 -2.64 -16.07
N ILE A 44 -17.02 -2.59 -15.39
CA ILE A 44 -16.93 -2.81 -13.94
C ILE A 44 -17.02 -1.46 -13.22
N VAL A 45 -17.97 -1.35 -12.30
CA VAL A 45 -18.11 -0.20 -11.39
C VAL A 45 -17.66 -0.65 -10.00
N LYS A 46 -16.48 -0.18 -9.54
CA LYS A 46 -15.96 -0.46 -8.20
C LYS A 46 -16.48 0.56 -7.18
N LEU A 47 -17.07 0.07 -6.10
CA LEU A 47 -17.58 0.85 -4.96
C LEU A 47 -17.27 0.15 -3.63
N ASP A 48 -16.18 -0.61 -3.58
CA ASP A 48 -15.84 -1.57 -2.51
C ASP A 48 -14.64 -1.14 -1.63
N ALA A 49 -13.95 -0.05 -1.96
CA ALA A 49 -12.71 0.35 -1.30
C ALA A 49 -12.62 1.85 -0.89
N ASN A 50 -13.72 2.60 -0.95
CA ASN A 50 -13.77 4.05 -0.65
C ASN A 50 -12.75 4.89 -1.46
N GLU A 51 -12.37 4.43 -2.64
CA GLU A 51 -11.47 5.13 -3.56
C GLU A 51 -12.14 6.42 -4.06
N ASN A 52 -11.36 7.48 -4.26
CA ASN A 52 -11.87 8.72 -4.84
C ASN A 52 -12.15 8.50 -6.35
N PRO A 53 -13.41 8.62 -6.83
CA PRO A 53 -13.76 8.32 -8.21
C PRO A 53 -13.19 9.32 -9.23
N TYR A 54 -12.70 10.48 -8.78
CA TYR A 54 -12.15 11.52 -9.65
C TYR A 54 -10.64 11.37 -9.90
N GLY A 55 -9.99 10.43 -9.22
CA GLY A 55 -8.53 10.30 -9.27
C GLY A 55 -7.78 11.46 -8.61
N PRO A 56 -6.45 11.50 -8.74
CA PRO A 56 -5.63 12.61 -8.25
C PRO A 56 -5.89 13.89 -9.05
N VAL A 57 -5.70 15.05 -8.43
CA VAL A 57 -5.76 16.34 -9.13
C VAL A 57 -4.65 16.45 -10.18
N PRO A 58 -4.86 17.17 -11.32
CA PRO A 58 -3.90 17.18 -12.43
C PRO A 58 -2.46 17.56 -12.05
N ALA A 59 -2.30 18.54 -11.16
CA ALA A 59 -0.98 18.99 -10.68
C ALA A 59 -0.17 17.88 -9.97
N VAL A 60 -0.84 16.91 -9.34
CA VAL A 60 -0.16 15.77 -8.71
C VAL A 60 0.37 14.81 -9.77
N VAL A 61 -0.41 14.57 -10.84
CA VAL A 61 0.02 13.70 -11.95
C VAL A 61 1.25 14.29 -12.64
N GLU A 62 1.23 15.61 -12.90
CA GLU A 62 2.36 16.34 -13.47
C GLU A 62 3.60 16.29 -12.56
N ALA A 63 3.45 16.59 -11.28
CA ALA A 63 4.56 16.52 -10.32
C ALA A 63 5.19 15.13 -10.24
N LEU A 64 4.39 14.06 -10.27
CA LEU A 64 4.89 12.69 -10.29
C LEU A 64 5.58 12.35 -11.62
N ALA A 65 5.05 12.81 -12.76
CA ALA A 65 5.66 12.57 -14.06
C ALA A 65 7.01 13.27 -14.22
N GLU A 66 7.17 14.46 -13.63
CA GLU A 66 8.38 15.28 -13.74
C GLU A 66 9.45 14.98 -12.69
N TYR A 67 9.10 14.27 -11.60
CA TYR A 67 10.03 14.01 -10.50
C TYR A 67 11.22 13.13 -10.94
N PRO A 68 12.47 13.63 -10.93
CA PRO A 68 13.59 12.90 -11.53
C PRO A 68 14.34 12.00 -10.52
N TYR A 69 14.04 12.11 -9.23
CA TYR A 69 14.88 11.54 -8.15
C TYR A 69 14.34 10.23 -7.57
N TYR A 70 13.51 9.47 -8.30
CA TYR A 70 12.97 8.18 -7.82
C TYR A 70 14.04 7.15 -7.41
N HIS A 71 15.28 7.32 -7.85
CA HIS A 71 16.42 6.45 -7.56
C HIS A 71 17.22 6.92 -6.32
N ILE A 72 16.82 8.02 -5.68
CA ILE A 72 17.49 8.62 -4.53
C ILE A 72 16.61 8.46 -3.30
N TYR A 73 17.22 8.19 -2.14
CA TYR A 73 16.49 8.17 -0.87
C TYR A 73 15.84 9.53 -0.58
N PRO A 74 14.58 9.56 -0.13
CA PRO A 74 13.91 10.81 0.24
C PRO A 74 14.47 11.38 1.55
N ASP A 75 14.08 12.60 1.89
CA ASP A 75 14.36 13.17 3.23
C ASP A 75 13.77 12.24 4.31
N PRO A 76 14.61 11.63 5.18
CA PRO A 76 14.14 10.73 6.22
C PRO A 76 13.29 11.42 7.28
N GLN A 77 13.35 12.75 7.40
CA GLN A 77 12.53 13.53 8.33
C GLN A 77 11.19 13.99 7.73
N GLN A 78 10.99 13.80 6.43
CA GLN A 78 9.78 14.21 5.70
C GLN A 78 9.42 15.68 5.96
N SER A 79 10.44 16.54 6.02
CA SER A 79 10.34 17.91 6.53
C SER A 79 9.33 18.73 5.74
N ASP A 80 9.39 18.65 4.41
CA ASP A 80 8.48 19.39 3.51
C ASP A 80 7.03 18.92 3.66
N LEU A 81 6.80 17.60 3.76
CA LEU A 81 5.47 17.04 3.97
C LEU A 81 4.89 17.46 5.32
N ARG A 82 5.69 17.43 6.38
CA ARG A 82 5.26 17.85 7.72
C ARG A 82 4.95 19.34 7.78
N ALA A 83 5.72 20.18 7.10
CA ALA A 83 5.45 21.60 6.98
C ALA A 83 4.13 21.85 6.24
N ALA A 84 3.94 21.24 5.06
CA ALA A 84 2.72 21.39 4.27
C ALA A 84 1.46 20.90 5.03
N LEU A 85 1.55 19.77 5.75
CA LEU A 85 0.46 19.28 6.60
C LEU A 85 0.20 20.18 7.80
N SER A 86 1.25 20.76 8.40
CA SER A 86 1.12 21.73 9.50
C SER A 86 0.34 22.96 9.04
N ASP A 87 0.66 23.49 7.85
CA ASP A 87 -0.05 24.64 7.28
C ASP A 87 -1.50 24.31 6.93
N TYR A 88 -1.75 23.12 6.38
CA TYR A 88 -3.10 22.68 6.02
C TYR A 88 -4.00 22.43 7.24
N THR A 89 -3.46 21.80 8.28
CA THR A 89 -4.25 21.35 9.44
C THR A 89 -4.25 22.35 10.61
N GLY A 90 -3.27 23.27 10.65
CA GLY A 90 -3.01 24.13 11.81
C GLY A 90 -2.34 23.42 13.00
N VAL A 91 -2.00 22.13 12.87
CA VAL A 91 -1.31 21.36 13.91
C VAL A 91 0.20 21.56 13.78
N PRO A 92 0.94 21.83 14.87
CA PRO A 92 2.39 21.99 14.79
C PRO A 92 3.07 20.78 14.15
N ALA A 93 4.02 20.99 13.23
CA ALA A 93 4.77 19.92 12.56
C ALA A 93 5.42 18.90 13.53
N ALA A 94 5.79 19.33 14.75
CA ALA A 94 6.30 18.46 15.81
C ALA A 94 5.31 17.36 16.24
N ASN A 95 4.01 17.56 16.00
CA ASN A 95 2.94 16.62 16.34
C ASN A 95 2.47 15.81 15.12
N ILE A 96 3.16 15.90 13.97
CA ILE A 96 2.80 15.20 12.73
C ILE A 96 3.88 14.18 12.42
N LEU A 97 3.47 12.92 12.28
CA LEU A 97 4.32 11.78 11.89
C LEU A 97 3.70 11.07 10.66
N PRO A 98 4.16 11.36 9.44
CA PRO A 98 3.70 10.65 8.26
C PRO A 98 4.17 9.19 8.25
N SER A 99 3.36 8.29 7.70
CA SER A 99 3.64 6.85 7.61
C SER A 99 3.04 6.24 6.33
N HIS A 100 3.19 4.93 6.12
CA HIS A 100 2.73 4.23 4.91
C HIS A 100 1.23 3.90 4.98
N GLY A 101 0.38 4.93 4.91
CA GLY A 101 -1.04 4.79 5.20
C GLY A 101 -1.33 4.84 6.70
N ALA A 102 -2.60 4.68 7.05
CA ALA A 102 -3.09 4.63 8.44
C ALA A 102 -3.34 3.19 8.87
#